data_AF-A0A3B9AD20-F1
#
_entry.id   AF-A0A3B9AD20-F1
#
_cell.length_a   1.000
_cell.length_b   1.000
_cell.length_c   1.000
_cell.angle_alpha   90.00
_cell.angle_beta   90.00
_cell.angle_gamma   90.00
#
_symmetry.space_group_name_H-M   'P 1'
#
loop_
_entity.id
_entity.type
_entity.pdbx_description
1 polymer ?
#
loop_
_entity_poly.entity_id
_entity_poly.type
_entity_poly.pdbx_seq_one_letter_code
_entity_poly.pdbx_strand_id
1 'polypeptide(L)'
;MKSIPLEKRIFDLVITVPGMLIALPLMGIIALLIYFKEGGPVLFKQPRPGLGGKIFTLYKFRTMRNAVDRHGNALPDAERLTPLGRFLRSTSLDELPELFNVLRGEMSLVGPRPLLVEYLPRYT
;
A
#
# COMPACT_ATOMS: atom_id res chain seq x y z
N MET A 1 -16.27 -9.89 18.26
CA MET A 1 -15.34 -9.28 17.29
C MET A 1 -14.10 -10.16 17.22
N LYS A 2 -13.78 -10.76 16.07
CA LYS A 2 -12.52 -11.52 15.93
C LYS A 2 -11.36 -10.53 15.94
N SER A 3 -10.39 -10.72 16.83
CA SER A 3 -9.10 -10.02 16.84
C SER A 3 -8.04 -10.90 16.16
N ILE A 4 -6.92 -10.30 15.78
CA ILE A 4 -5.77 -11.07 15.30
C ILE A 4 -5.28 -11.95 16.47
N PRO A 5 -5.09 -13.27 16.29
CA PRO A 5 -4.56 -14.12 17.35
C PRO A 5 -3.21 -13.60 17.85
N LEU A 6 -2.94 -13.76 19.15
CA LEU A 6 -1.77 -13.15 19.79
C LEU A 6 -0.47 -13.69 19.20
N GLU A 7 -0.39 -14.99 18.98
CA GLU A 7 0.74 -15.69 18.37
C GLU A 7 1.05 -15.15 16.96
N LYS A 8 0.01 -14.89 16.17
CA LYS A 8 0.13 -14.30 14.83
C LYS A 8 0.62 -12.86 14.91
N ARG A 9 0.09 -12.10 15.88
CA ARG A 9 0.49 -10.71 16.09
C ARG A 9 1.96 -10.59 16.51
N ILE A 10 2.43 -11.49 17.38
CA ILE A 10 3.84 -11.55 17.79
C ILE A 10 4.72 -11.89 16.58
N PHE A 11 4.36 -12.91 15.80
CA PHE A 11 5.07 -13.27 14.58
C PHE A 11 5.21 -12.09 13.61
N ASP A 12 4.10 -11.39 13.34
CA ASP A 12 4.09 -10.22 12.46
C ASP A 12 5.07 -9.13 12.96
N LEU A 13 5.05 -8.84 14.27
CA LEU A 13 5.91 -7.79 14.84
C LEU A 13 7.39 -8.18 14.86
N VAL A 14 7.71 -9.42 15.20
CA VAL A 14 9.10 -9.93 15.25
C VAL A 14 9.78 -9.83 13.89
N ILE A 15 9.06 -10.02 12.80
CA ILE A 15 9.60 -9.91 11.43
C ILE A 15 9.51 -8.48 10.92
N THR A 16 8.37 -7.81 11.11
CA THR A 16 8.12 -6.48 10.54
C THR A 16 9.01 -5.43 11.17
N VAL A 17 9.28 -5.46 12.48
CA VAL A 17 10.07 -4.41 13.14
C VAL A 17 11.51 -4.37 12.61
N PRO A 18 12.28 -5.47 12.60
CA PRO A 18 13.61 -5.49 11.99
C PRO A 18 13.58 -5.20 10.48
N GLY A 19 12.60 -5.78 9.76
CA GLY A 19 12.42 -5.53 8.34
C GLY A 19 12.18 -4.05 8.02
N MET A 20 11.38 -3.37 8.84
CA MET A 20 11.10 -1.94 8.72
C MET A 20 12.35 -1.10 8.92
N LEU A 21 13.21 -1.42 9.90
CA LEU A 21 14.47 -0.70 10.12
C LEU A 21 15.37 -0.74 8.88
N ILE A 22 15.43 -1.89 8.20
CA ILE A 22 16.19 -2.06 6.96
C ILE A 22 15.49 -1.36 5.78
N ALA A 23 14.16 -1.42 5.73
CA ALA A 23 13.37 -0.83 4.65
C ALA A 23 13.32 0.70 4.71
N LEU A 24 13.36 1.31 5.90
CA LEU A 24 13.25 2.76 6.09
C LEU A 24 14.21 3.61 5.23
N PRO A 25 15.54 3.35 5.20
CA PRO A 25 16.44 4.12 4.33
C PRO A 25 16.08 3.97 2.85
N LEU A 26 15.73 2.75 2.40
CA LEU A 26 15.31 2.49 1.03
C LEU A 26 13.99 3.22 0.70
N MET A 27 13.02 3.18 1.60
CA MET A 27 11.74 3.89 1.49
C MET A 27 11.95 5.41 1.42
N GLY A 28 12.91 5.95 2.18
CA GLY A 28 13.29 7.36 2.12
C GLY A 28 13.83 7.76 0.74
N ILE A 29 14.73 6.93 0.17
CA ILE A 29 15.26 7.15 -1.20
C ILE A 29 14.13 7.09 -2.23
N ILE A 30 13.27 6.07 -2.17
CA ILE A 30 12.13 5.93 -3.09
C ILE A 30 11.19 7.13 -2.96
N ALA A 31 10.90 7.58 -1.73
CA ALA A 31 10.06 8.73 -1.48
C ALA A 31 10.61 10.01 -2.12
N LEU A 32 11.91 10.26 -1.98
CA LEU A 32 12.59 11.39 -2.63
C LEU A 32 12.53 11.28 -4.17
N LEU A 33 12.80 10.10 -4.73
CA LEU A 33 12.72 9.88 -6.17
C LEU A 33 11.33 10.15 -6.73
N ILE A 34 10.27 9.71 -6.04
CA ILE A 34 8.89 9.99 -6.42
C ILE A 34 8.60 11.49 -6.31
N TYR A 35 9.00 12.12 -5.21
CA TYR A 35 8.76 13.54 -4.98
C TYR A 35 9.42 14.41 -6.06
N PHE A 36 10.69 14.16 -6.39
CA PHE A 36 11.41 14.97 -7.37
C PHE A 36 11.00 14.69 -8.82
N LYS A 37 10.62 13.44 -9.16
CA LYS A 37 10.24 13.09 -10.55
C LYS A 37 8.77 13.35 -10.86
N GLU A 38 7.89 13.14 -9.88
CA GLU A 38 6.44 13.10 -10.08
C GLU A 38 5.69 14.11 -9.18
N GLY A 39 6.38 14.78 -8.25
CA GLY A 39 5.79 15.70 -7.27
C GLY A 39 5.15 15.01 -6.07
N GLY A 40 4.32 15.75 -5.33
CA GLY A 40 3.45 15.21 -4.29
C GLY A 40 2.08 14.78 -4.83
N PRO A 41 1.33 13.90 -4.13
CA PRO A 41 1.74 13.14 -2.94
C PRO A 41 2.64 11.93 -3.29
N VAL A 42 3.56 11.59 -2.38
CA VAL A 42 4.45 10.42 -2.53
C VAL A 42 3.73 9.10 -2.30
N LEU A 43 2.77 9.08 -1.37
CA LEU A 43 2.01 7.89 -1.01
C LEU A 43 0.65 7.86 -1.71
N PHE A 44 0.31 6.69 -2.25
CA PHE A 44 -1.03 6.32 -2.62
C PHE A 44 -1.75 5.75 -1.39
N LYS A 45 -3.02 6.15 -1.22
CA LYS A 45 -3.87 5.76 -0.08
C LYS A 45 -5.17 5.19 -0.61
N GLN A 46 -5.59 4.03 -0.12
CA GLN A 46 -6.86 3.42 -0.53
C GLN A 46 -7.57 2.74 0.64
N PRO A 47 -8.88 2.97 0.84
CA PRO A 47 -9.64 2.24 1.85
C PRO A 47 -9.77 0.76 1.47
N ARG A 48 -9.56 -0.12 2.45
CA ARG A 48 -9.68 -1.57 2.31
C ARG A 48 -10.40 -2.17 3.52
N PRO A 49 -11.21 -3.23 3.37
CA PRO A 49 -11.76 -3.97 4.48
C PRO A 49 -10.67 -4.84 5.11
N GLY A 50 -10.51 -4.71 6.42
CA GLY A 50 -9.65 -5.54 7.25
C GLY A 50 -10.45 -6.58 8.04
N LEU A 51 -9.89 -7.00 9.17
CA LEU A 51 -10.50 -8.01 10.03
C LEU A 51 -11.90 -7.60 10.50
N GLY A 52 -12.88 -8.50 10.33
CA GLY A 52 -14.27 -8.25 10.70
C GLY A 52 -14.94 -7.15 9.88
N GLY A 53 -14.44 -6.85 8.67
CA GLY A 53 -14.98 -5.79 7.81
C GLY A 53 -14.59 -4.37 8.22
N LYS A 54 -13.75 -4.21 9.25
CA LYS A 54 -13.29 -2.88 9.69
C LYS A 54 -12.44 -2.24 8.60
N ILE A 55 -12.85 -1.07 8.12
CA ILE A 55 -12.10 -0.35 7.08
C ILE A 55 -10.82 0.24 7.65
N PHE A 56 -9.73 0.11 6.90
CA PHE A 56 -8.45 0.77 7.15
C PHE A 56 -7.91 1.40 5.87
N THR A 57 -6.91 2.28 5.99
CA THR A 57 -6.26 2.90 4.84
C THR A 57 -4.99 2.14 4.49
N LEU A 58 -4.99 1.46 3.33
CA LEU A 58 -3.81 0.83 2.74
C LEU A 58 -2.85 1.90 2.21
N TYR A 59 -1.56 1.76 2.48
CA TYR A 59 -0.52 2.64 1.97
C TYR A 59 0.35 1.97 0.92
N LYS A 60 0.62 2.67 -0.17
CA LYS A 60 1.62 2.28 -1.18
C LYS A 60 2.42 3.50 -1.63
N PHE A 61 3.54 3.28 -2.29
CA PHE A 61 4.14 4.36 -3.07
C PHE A 61 3.30 4.67 -4.31
N ARG A 62 3.23 5.96 -4.65
CA ARG A 62 2.54 6.39 -5.86
C ARG A 62 3.37 6.00 -7.09
N THR A 63 2.78 5.14 -7.92
CA THR A 63 3.41 4.63 -9.16
C THR A 63 2.79 5.20 -10.43
N MET A 64 1.70 5.96 -10.31
CA MET A 64 0.96 6.52 -11.44
C MET A 64 0.77 8.02 -11.29
N ARG A 65 0.77 8.73 -12.43
CA ARG A 65 0.46 10.16 -12.51
C ARG A 65 -1.04 10.40 -12.34
N ASN A 66 -1.36 11.59 -11.83
CA ASN A 66 -2.72 12.12 -11.81
C ASN A 66 -2.99 12.85 -13.13
N ALA A 67 -2.86 12.15 -14.26
CA ALA A 67 -3.12 12.72 -15.57
C ALA A 67 -4.57 12.48 -15.97
N VAL A 68 -5.22 13.54 -16.45
CA VAL A 68 -6.62 13.55 -16.89
C VAL A 68 -6.71 14.04 -18.33
N ASP A 69 -7.75 13.61 -19.04
CA ASP A 69 -8.08 14.13 -20.36
C ASP A 69 -8.71 15.55 -20.27
N ARG A 70 -9.02 16.12 -21.43
CA ARG A 70 -9.71 17.44 -21.54
C ARG A 70 -11.10 17.48 -20.89
N HIS A 71 -11.69 16.35 -20.59
CA HIS A 71 -13.00 16.21 -19.95
C HIS A 71 -12.89 15.92 -18.44
N GLY A 72 -11.67 15.83 -17.91
CA GLY A 72 -11.40 15.54 -16.50
C GLY A 72 -11.40 14.05 -16.14
N ASN A 73 -11.53 13.15 -17.12
CA ASN A 73 -11.45 11.71 -16.87
C ASN A 73 -9.99 11.28 -16.74
N ALA A 74 -9.70 10.35 -15.83
CA ALA A 74 -8.35 9.81 -15.72
C ALA A 74 -7.92 9.16 -17.05
N LEU A 75 -6.70 9.47 -17.49
CA LEU A 75 -6.12 8.82 -18.67
C LEU A 75 -5.95 7.31 -18.45
N PRO A 76 -5.80 6.52 -19.52
CA PRO A 76 -5.48 5.11 -19.42
C PRO A 76 -4.25 4.83 -18.56
N ASP A 77 -4.23 3.68 -17.89
CA ASP A 77 -3.14 3.27 -17.00
C ASP A 77 -1.77 3.27 -17.71
N ALA A 78 -1.74 2.90 -19.00
CA ALA A 78 -0.53 2.87 -19.81
C ALA A 78 0.11 4.26 -19.96
N GLU A 79 -0.69 5.33 -19.99
CA GLU A 79 -0.23 6.71 -20.11
C GLU A 79 0.14 7.32 -18.76
N ARG A 80 -0.44 6.79 -17.67
CA ARG A 80 -0.22 7.26 -16.30
C ARG A 80 0.94 6.56 -15.60
N LEU A 81 1.27 5.32 -16.00
CA LEU A 81 2.33 4.53 -15.38
C LEU A 81 3.72 5.03 -15.81
N THR A 82 4.51 5.47 -14.84
CA THR A 82 5.83 6.06 -15.11
C THR A 82 6.91 4.97 -15.18
N PRO A 83 8.08 5.21 -15.79
CA PRO A 83 9.17 4.23 -15.79
C PRO A 83 9.60 3.84 -14.37
N LEU A 84 9.67 4.82 -13.45
CA LEU A 84 9.91 4.57 -12.03
C LEU A 84 8.77 3.73 -11.42
N GLY A 85 7.52 4.09 -11.69
CA GLY A 85 6.36 3.34 -11.19
C GLY A 85 6.33 1.89 -11.67
N ARG A 86 6.71 1.65 -12.93
CA ARG A 86 6.83 0.31 -13.51
C ARG A 86 7.90 -0.51 -12.80
N PHE A 87 9.07 0.08 -12.55
CA PHE A 87 10.14 -0.56 -11.79
C PHE A 87 9.67 -0.92 -10.37
N LEU A 88 9.06 0.03 -9.65
CA LEU A 88 8.57 -0.20 -8.28
C LEU A 88 7.54 -1.33 -8.23
N ARG A 89 6.60 -1.40 -9.17
CA ARG A 89 5.61 -2.50 -9.25
C ARG A 89 6.25 -3.84 -9.56
N SER A 90 7.21 -3.88 -10.50
CA SER A 90 7.88 -5.14 -10.89
C SER A 90 8.71 -5.75 -9.76
N THR A 91 9.15 -4.92 -8.82
CA THR A 91 9.96 -5.31 -7.66
C THR A 91 9.14 -5.37 -6.37
N SER A 92 7.84 -5.07 -6.43
CA SER A 92 6.94 -4.90 -5.27
C SER A 92 7.42 -3.86 -4.24
N LEU A 93 8.37 -3.01 -4.61
CA LEU A 93 8.87 -1.94 -3.74
C LEU A 93 7.79 -0.90 -3.44
N ASP A 94 6.77 -0.79 -4.31
CA ASP A 94 5.64 0.09 -4.06
C ASP A 94 4.76 -0.35 -2.89
N GLU A 95 4.83 -1.62 -2.47
CA GLU A 95 4.06 -2.19 -1.37
C GLU A 95 4.76 -2.03 0.00
N LEU A 96 6.03 -1.58 0.05
CA LEU A 96 6.75 -1.39 1.32
C LEU A 96 6.01 -0.53 2.36
N PRO A 97 5.27 0.55 1.99
CA PRO A 97 4.48 1.30 2.95
C PRO A 97 3.36 0.48 3.65
N GLU A 98 2.97 -0.67 3.12
CA GLU A 98 2.00 -1.57 3.79
C GLU A 98 2.56 -2.15 5.09
N LEU A 99 3.88 -2.17 5.29
CA LEU A 99 4.48 -2.57 6.57
C LEU A 99 3.99 -1.69 7.73
N PHE A 100 3.62 -0.42 7.49
CA PHE A 100 2.96 0.41 8.50
C PHE A 100 1.57 -0.12 8.88
N ASN A 101 0.82 -0.67 7.92
CA ASN A 101 -0.47 -1.31 8.19
C ASN A 101 -0.30 -2.57 9.05
N VAL A 102 0.76 -3.34 8.79
CA VAL A 102 1.13 -4.49 9.64
C VAL A 102 1.49 -4.02 11.03
N LEU A 103 2.35 -3.00 11.18
CA LEU A 103 2.70 -2.45 12.50
C LEU A 103 1.49 -1.93 13.27
N ARG A 104 0.50 -1.34 12.62
CA ARG A 104 -0.76 -0.88 13.26
C ARG A 104 -1.76 -2.01 13.56
N GLY A 105 -1.49 -3.23 13.12
CA GLY A 105 -2.38 -4.38 13.32
C GLY A 105 -3.64 -4.34 12.45
N GLU A 106 -3.60 -3.59 11.35
CA GLU A 106 -4.68 -3.55 10.35
C GLU A 106 -4.53 -4.69 9.34
N MET A 107 -3.30 -5.14 9.12
CA MET A 107 -2.89 -6.24 8.25
C MET A 107 -1.95 -7.21 8.98
N SER A 108 -1.71 -8.36 8.38
CA SER A 108 -0.71 -9.35 8.79
C SER A 108 0.22 -9.62 7.62
N LEU A 109 1.47 -10.05 7.88
CA LEU A 109 2.43 -10.39 6.82
C LEU A 109 1.92 -11.54 5.94
N VAL A 110 1.17 -12.46 6.54
CA VAL A 110 0.57 -13.61 5.85
C VAL A 110 -0.93 -13.60 6.07
N GLY A 111 -1.71 -13.37 5.02
CA GLY A 111 -3.16 -13.30 5.15
C GLY A 111 -3.86 -13.10 3.80
N PRO A 112 -5.21 -13.08 3.79
CA PRO A 112 -5.96 -12.78 2.58
C PRO A 112 -5.64 -11.35 2.10
N ARG A 113 -5.52 -11.17 0.79
CA ARG A 113 -5.32 -9.86 0.18
C ARG A 113 -6.55 -8.97 0.44
N PRO A 114 -6.41 -7.78 1.04
CA PRO A 114 -7.54 -6.88 1.24
C PRO A 114 -8.15 -6.44 -0.10
N LEU A 115 -9.40 -6.81 -0.37
CA LEU A 115 -10.10 -6.46 -1.60
C LEU A 115 -10.68 -5.04 -1.55
N LEU A 116 -11.35 -4.58 -2.62
CA LEU A 116 -12.03 -3.29 -2.58
C LEU A 116 -13.22 -3.36 -1.61
N VAL A 117 -13.53 -2.23 -0.97
CA VAL A 117 -14.68 -2.11 -0.05
C VAL A 117 -16.00 -2.50 -0.73
N GLU A 118 -16.12 -2.23 -2.03
CA GLU A 118 -17.27 -2.59 -2.87
C GLU A 118 -17.56 -4.10 -2.93
N TYR A 119 -16.59 -4.95 -2.59
CA TYR A 119 -16.79 -6.40 -2.51
C TYR A 119 -17.37 -6.84 -1.17
N LEU A 120 -17.34 -6.00 -0.13
CA LEU A 120 -17.78 -6.38 1.21
C LEU A 120 -19.24 -6.89 1.26
N PRO A 121 -20.22 -6.29 0.53
CA PRO A 121 -21.60 -6.80 0.50
C PRO A 121 -21.74 -8.20 -0.10
N ARG A 122 -20.75 -8.67 -0.88
CA ARG A 122 -20.78 -9.98 -1.54
C ARG A 122 -20.33 -11.15 -0.63
N TYR A 123 -19.90 -10.86 0.60
CA TYR A 123 -19.43 -11.87 1.57
C TYR A 123 -20.41 -12.06 2.75
N THR A 124 -21.71 -11.95 2.47
CA THR A 124 -22.81 -12.15 3.44
C THR A 124 -23.00 -13.62 3.81
#